data_AF-A0A9P6WWY4-F1
#
_entry.id   AF-A0A9P6WWY4-F1
#
_cell.length_a   1.000
_cell.length_b   1.000
_cell.length_c   1.000
_cell.angle_alpha   90.00
_cell.angle_beta   90.00
_cell.angle_gamma   90.00
#
_symmetry.space_group_name_H-M   'P 1'
#
loop_
_entity.id
_entity.type
_entity.pdbx_description
1 polymer ?
#
loop_
_entity_poly.entity_id
_entity_poly.type
_entity_poly.pdbx_seq_one_letter_code
_entity_poly.pdbx_strand_id
1 'polypeptide(L)'
;MCTPSGGWTKHATLYNPGQSPVILREYQHEVSTSKLDVRGGYKAADHIDILGNWEMTLDVLLIVSGKAENVTERIYSTIEEHAKKVRLT
;
A
#
# COMPACT_ATOMS: atom_id res chain seq x y z
N MET A 1 -11.44 -2.28 2.86
CA MET A 1 -11.66 -0.93 3.41
C MET A 1 -10.85 0.15 2.70
N CYS A 2 -9.58 -0.11 2.35
CA CYS A 2 -8.72 0.87 1.65
C CYS A 2 -8.61 0.67 0.13
N THR A 3 -9.37 -0.27 -0.45
CA THR A 3 -9.37 -0.54 -1.89
C THR A 3 -10.12 0.57 -2.65
N PRO A 4 -9.99 0.68 -3.99
CA PRO A 4 -10.76 1.64 -4.78
C PRO A 4 -12.27 1.54 -4.56
N SER A 5 -12.80 0.34 -4.31
CA SER A 5 -14.21 0.12 -3.94
C SER A 5 -14.52 0.30 -2.44
N GLY A 6 -13.52 0.67 -1.66
CA GLY A 6 -13.52 0.70 -0.20
C GLY A 6 -14.16 1.95 0.42
N GLY A 7 -14.19 1.96 1.76
CA GLY A 7 -14.84 3.02 2.52
C GLY A 7 -14.15 4.37 2.40
N TRP A 8 -12.82 4.40 2.36
CA TRP A 8 -12.01 5.63 2.27
C TRP A 8 -12.18 6.38 0.93
N THR A 9 -12.66 5.70 -0.11
CA THR A 9 -12.90 6.24 -1.45
C THR A 9 -14.41 6.30 -1.75
N LYS A 10 -15.07 5.16 -1.94
CA LYS A 10 -16.49 5.06 -2.35
C LYS A 10 -17.45 5.65 -1.32
N HIS A 11 -17.13 5.52 -0.03
CA HIS A 11 -17.93 6.06 1.08
C HIS A 11 -17.17 7.19 1.80
N ALA A 12 -16.36 7.95 1.06
CA ALA A 12 -15.50 9.01 1.60
C ALA A 12 -16.26 10.04 2.44
N THR A 13 -17.53 10.34 2.15
CA THR A 13 -18.32 11.25 2.99
C THR A 13 -18.39 10.84 4.45
N LEU A 14 -18.39 9.52 4.73
CA LEU A 14 -18.41 8.99 6.10
C LEU A 14 -17.00 8.79 6.66
N TYR A 15 -16.09 8.22 5.86
CA TYR A 15 -14.79 7.75 6.36
C TYR A 15 -13.61 8.68 6.04
N ASN A 16 -13.76 9.59 5.09
CA ASN A 16 -12.77 10.59 4.68
C ASN A 16 -13.45 11.97 4.43
N PRO A 17 -14.07 12.57 5.46
CA PRO A 17 -14.83 13.82 5.30
C PRO A 17 -13.95 15.00 4.86
N GLY A 18 -12.65 14.96 5.15
CA GLY A 18 -11.67 15.95 4.70
C GLY A 18 -11.25 15.81 3.23
N GLN A 19 -11.71 14.77 2.53
CA GLN A 19 -11.39 14.51 1.11
C GLN A 19 -9.88 14.46 0.82
N SER A 20 -9.09 13.97 1.79
CA SER A 20 -7.66 13.77 1.57
C SER A 20 -7.43 12.79 0.41
N PRO A 21 -6.48 13.03 -0.50
CA PRO A 21 -6.15 12.09 -1.55
C PRO A 21 -5.75 10.73 -0.97
N VAL A 22 -6.30 9.64 -1.52
CA VAL A 22 -6.00 8.27 -1.11
C VAL A 22 -5.45 7.53 -2.32
N ILE A 23 -4.27 6.92 -2.16
CA ILE A 23 -3.62 6.09 -3.17
C ILE A 23 -3.32 4.74 -2.52
N LEU A 24 -3.85 3.65 -3.09
CA LEU A 24 -3.49 2.31 -2.64
C LEU A 24 -2.22 1.87 -3.36
N ARG A 25 -1.20 1.50 -2.59
CA ARG A 25 0.06 1.00 -3.15
C ARG A 25 0.53 -0.26 -2.43
N GLU A 26 0.54 -1.37 -3.15
CA GLU A 26 1.05 -2.65 -2.67
C GLU A 26 2.52 -2.84 -3.07
N TYR A 27 3.28 -3.49 -2.18
CA TYR A 27 4.67 -3.85 -2.40
C TYR A 27 4.78 -5.37 -2.32
N GLN A 28 5.24 -6.00 -3.41
CA GLN A 28 5.38 -7.44 -3.46
C GLN A 28 6.48 -7.87 -2.48
N HIS A 29 6.14 -8.77 -1.57
CA HIS A 29 7.11 -9.31 -0.62
C HIS A 29 8.09 -10.25 -1.33
N GLU A 30 9.38 -9.92 -1.28
CA GLU A 30 10.47 -10.80 -1.69
C GLU A 30 11.50 -10.89 -0.57
N VAL A 31 11.84 -12.11 -0.15
CA VAL A 31 12.87 -12.36 0.88
C VAL A 31 14.22 -12.55 0.20
N SER A 32 15.23 -11.87 0.72
CA SER A 32 16.62 -12.04 0.30
C SER A 32 17.09 -13.48 0.49
N THR A 33 17.88 -13.98 -0.46
CA THR A 33 18.55 -15.27 -0.36
C THR A 33 19.76 -15.22 0.59
N SER A 34 20.22 -14.02 0.95
CA SER A 34 21.31 -13.82 1.88
C SER A 34 20.86 -14.02 3.32
N LYS A 35 21.53 -14.92 4.04
CA LYS A 35 21.32 -15.13 5.48
C LYS A 35 21.76 -13.95 6.35
N LEU A 36 22.52 -12.99 5.79
CA LEU A 36 22.96 -11.79 6.49
C LEU A 36 21.83 -10.74 6.56
N ASP A 37 20.83 -10.84 5.69
CA ASP A 37 19.68 -9.95 5.67
C ASP A 37 18.65 -10.39 6.71
N VAL A 38 18.96 -10.13 7.98
CA VAL A 38 18.13 -10.51 9.14
C VAL A 38 16.72 -9.90 9.14
N ARG A 39 16.46 -8.94 8.25
CA ARG A 39 15.17 -8.25 8.03
C ARG A 39 14.58 -8.54 6.64
N GLY A 40 14.98 -9.64 6.01
CA GLY A 40 14.45 -10.08 4.72
C GLY A 40 14.97 -9.30 3.49
N GLY A 41 15.75 -8.23 3.66
CA GLY A 41 16.40 -7.49 2.59
C GLY A 41 15.58 -6.34 2.00
N TYR A 42 16.10 -5.70 0.96
CA TYR A 42 15.59 -4.42 0.43
C TYR A 42 14.22 -4.49 -0.27
N LYS A 43 13.66 -5.69 -0.45
CA LYS A 43 12.30 -5.94 -0.97
C LYS A 43 11.39 -6.66 0.03
N ALA A 44 11.82 -6.80 1.28
CA ALA A 44 10.93 -7.27 2.33
C ALA A 44 9.71 -6.32 2.43
N ALA A 45 8.53 -6.88 2.66
CA ALA A 45 7.29 -6.12 2.75
C ALA A 45 6.38 -6.66 3.86
N ASP A 46 6.95 -7.45 4.78
CA ASP A 46 6.26 -7.88 5.99
C ASP A 46 6.20 -6.72 7.01
N HIS A 47 5.32 -6.85 8.00
CA HIS A 47 4.88 -5.84 8.97
C HIS A 47 5.77 -4.60 9.12
N ILE A 48 6.91 -4.70 9.82
CA ILE A 48 7.83 -3.57 10.03
C ILE A 48 9.00 -3.54 9.05
N ASP A 49 9.25 -4.64 8.34
CA ASP A 49 10.38 -4.77 7.40
C ASP A 49 10.13 -4.04 6.09
N ILE A 50 8.86 -3.78 5.77
CA ILE A 50 8.44 -2.91 4.68
C ILE A 50 9.05 -1.50 4.75
N LEU A 51 9.43 -1.01 5.95
CA LEU A 51 10.10 0.28 6.10
C LEU A 51 11.50 0.28 5.47
N GLY A 52 12.12 -0.90 5.31
CA GLY A 52 13.38 -1.09 4.58
C GLY A 52 13.20 -1.36 3.09
N ASN A 53 11.95 -1.41 2.60
CA ASN A 53 11.67 -1.63 1.19
C ASN A 53 12.06 -0.38 0.38
N TRP A 54 12.90 -0.57 -0.63
CA TRP A 54 13.42 0.56 -1.41
C TRP A 54 12.35 1.28 -2.23
N GLU A 55 11.35 0.56 -2.76
CA GLU A 55 10.25 1.15 -3.54
C GLU A 55 9.37 2.01 -2.63
N MET A 56 9.03 1.47 -1.45
CA MET A 56 8.23 2.19 -0.45
C MET A 56 8.93 3.45 0.04
N THR A 57 10.23 3.34 0.31
CA THR A 57 11.06 4.49 0.70
C THR A 57 11.09 5.54 -0.41
N LEU A 58 11.25 5.13 -1.67
CA LEU A 58 11.22 6.04 -2.82
C LEU A 58 9.87 6.77 -2.93
N ASP A 59 8.76 6.07 -2.75
CA ASP A 59 7.43 6.67 -2.80
C ASP A 59 7.23 7.70 -1.67
N VAL A 60 7.70 7.41 -0.44
CA VAL A 60 7.72 8.40 0.66
C VAL A 60 8.55 9.62 0.30
N LEU A 61 9.74 9.42 -0.27
CA LEU A 61 10.62 10.51 -0.69
C LEU A 61 9.97 11.37 -1.79
N LEU A 62 9.27 10.76 -2.75
CA LEU A 62 8.50 11.49 -3.78
C LEU A 62 7.40 12.34 -3.14
N ILE A 63 6.65 11.79 -2.17
CA ILE A 63 5.59 12.53 -1.47
C ILE A 63 6.15 13.74 -0.73
N VAL A 64 7.17 13.55 0.11
CA VAL A 64 7.71 14.63 0.95
C VAL A 64 8.52 15.66 0.16
N SER A 65 8.99 15.32 -1.03
CA SER A 65 9.67 16.25 -1.95
C SER A 65 8.73 17.02 -2.88
N GLY A 66 7.41 16.92 -2.69
CA GLY A 66 6.43 17.62 -3.50
C GLY A 66 6.23 17.04 -4.89
N LYS A 67 6.55 15.75 -5.07
CA LYS A 67 6.41 14.99 -6.33
C LYS A 67 5.40 13.84 -6.17
N ALA A 68 4.38 14.04 -5.33
CA ALA A 68 3.40 13.02 -4.99
C ALA A 68 2.61 12.51 -6.22
N GLU A 69 2.50 13.33 -7.27
CA GLU A 69 1.88 12.98 -8.55
C GLU A 69 2.54 11.79 -9.25
N ASN A 70 3.80 11.48 -8.92
CA ASN A 70 4.50 10.32 -9.46
C ASN A 70 4.18 9.01 -8.72
N VAL A 71 3.50 9.09 -7.57
CA VAL A 71 3.08 7.92 -6.79
C VAL A 71 1.68 7.52 -7.24
N THR A 72 1.59 6.49 -8.07
CA THR A 72 0.34 5.99 -8.64
C THR A 72 -0.25 4.80 -7.89
N GLU A 73 -1.53 4.52 -8.11
CA GLU A 73 -2.16 3.33 -7.55
C GLU A 73 -1.55 2.04 -8.11
N ARG A 74 -1.37 1.05 -7.25
CA ARG A 74 -0.79 -0.25 -7.60
C ARG A 74 -1.37 -1.35 -6.70
N ILE A 75 -2.05 -2.31 -7.31
CA ILE A 75 -2.67 -3.45 -6.64
C ILE A 75 -2.19 -4.73 -7.34
N TYR A 76 -1.51 -5.60 -6.60
CA TYR A 76 -1.10 -6.93 -7.05
C TYR A 76 -2.07 -8.02 -6.59
N SER A 77 -2.65 -7.85 -5.42
CA SER A 77 -3.52 -8.82 -4.79
C SER A 77 -4.91 -8.86 -5.44
N THR A 78 -5.59 -10.00 -5.32
CA THR A 78 -6.99 -10.18 -5.73
C THR A 78 -7.98 -9.64 -4.68
N ILE A 79 -7.56 -8.68 -3.84
CA ILE A 79 -8.33 -8.22 -2.67
C ILE A 79 -9.72 -7.70 -3.03
N GLU A 80 -9.87 -7.05 -4.18
CA GLU A 80 -11.16 -6.58 -4.69
C GLU A 80 -12.13 -7.73 -4.98
N GLU A 81 -11.64 -8.84 -5.52
CA GLU A 81 -12.45 -10.03 -5.78
C GLU A 81 -12.87 -10.71 -4.48
N HIS A 82 -11.98 -10.76 -3.50
CA HIS A 82 -12.28 -11.33 -2.19
C HIS A 82 -13.28 -10.46 -1.43
N ALA A 83 -13.11 -9.13 -1.45
CA ALA A 83 -14.01 -8.19 -0.79
C ALA A 83 -15.46 -8.35 -1.26
N LYS A 84 -15.69 -8.55 -2.57
CA LYS A 84 -17.03 -8.77 -3.14
C LYS A 84 -17.74 -10.02 -2.61
N LYS A 85 -16.99 -11.02 -2.12
CA LYS A 85 -17.54 -12.29 -1.62
C LYS A 85 -17.96 -12.18 -0.15
N VAL A 86 -17.53 -11.15 0.56
CA VAL A 86 -17.84 -10.94 1.98
C VAL A 86 -19.20 -10.25 2.09
N ARG A 87 -20.15 -10.89 2.80
CA ARG A 87 -21.43 -10.27 3.16
C ARG A 87 -21.29 -9.59 4.51
N LEU A 88 -21.52 -8.29 4.54
CA LEU A 88 -21.61 -7.51 5.77
C LEU A 88 -23.09 -7.54 6.19
N THR A 89 -23.45 -8.57 6.96
CA THR A 89 -24.78 -8.70 7.60
C THR A 89 -24.92 -7.76 8.77
#